data_AF-A0A7J2LKM6-F1
#
_entry.id   AF-A0A7J2LKM6-F1
#
_cell.length_a   1.000
_cell.length_b   1.000
_cell.length_c   1.000
_cell.angle_alpha   90.00
_cell.angle_beta   90.00
_cell.angle_gamma   90.00
#
_symmetry.space_group_name_H-M   'P 1'
#
loop_
_entity.id
_entity.type
_entity.pdbx_description
1 polymer ?
#
loop_
_entity_poly.entity_id
_entity_poly.type
_entity_poly.pdbx_seq_one_letter_code
_entity_poly.pdbx_strand_id
1 'polypeptide(L)'
;FFELFYFDRILEKARKGEKSFQVDFSDLLKFDSELGERVLDNPEELLKCFDLAVKELGFELKTRFFNLPLSSYMLIRNIRSKDIGKFVAIEGVVRQKSDVRPQVTAARFECPSCGNVINVLQLDTSFKEPNRCSCGRKGRFRLLGKELVDAQGLVLEELPEHLEGGEQPKRIKVFLKDDLVSPMTEKRTNPGSRIVVIGTIKEVPIVLRGGVKSTRYDLMIEANNVEFVEEDFYSLEITKEEEEQIKELAKDEHIYEKLVDSIAPSIYGYEKMKEALVLQLFGGVRKIRKDGVVSRGDIHILLIGDPGAGKSALLKRMALVAPKARYVSGKGATGAGLCVGPDSFVITNSGCIYRIEELVEEKLKGNKRKFEEGIWQAKDPNDDRKVLSLDKDLKLNERAINQFWKIKVSGDLIRLITQSGKELIVTPETRLLTLEDGVVCWKKAKSFKEGDCLATAREIEVSEAINDVLVIDLIESNPLVYGVDDHAKKAISIIAKKFGSKREAARKLGLNEDWFYAWSGKNSPKGIYLKKLKRLIDAAGLDWKEVVKDIDYLSLYRG
;
A
#
# COMPACT_ATOMS: atom_id res chain seq x y z
N PHE A 1 17.84 -25.02 36.85
CA PHE A 1 17.01 -25.05 35.63
C PHE A 1 17.79 -25.54 34.41
N PHE A 2 18.77 -24.78 33.89
CA PHE A 2 19.48 -25.18 32.65
C PHE A 2 20.20 -26.52 32.72
N GLU A 3 20.87 -26.83 33.83
CA GLU A 3 21.51 -28.14 34.03
C GLU A 3 20.53 -29.32 33.96
N LEU A 4 19.30 -29.14 34.45
CA LEU A 4 18.31 -30.21 34.54
C LEU A 4 17.58 -30.45 33.21
N PHE A 5 17.25 -29.39 32.47
CA PHE A 5 16.35 -29.48 31.31
C PHE A 5 17.03 -29.22 29.97
N TYR A 6 18.16 -28.50 29.94
CA TYR A 6 18.72 -27.96 28.70
C TYR A 6 20.22 -28.23 28.50
N PHE A 7 20.91 -28.90 29.43
CA PHE A 7 22.36 -29.09 29.38
C PHE A 7 22.84 -29.76 28.09
N ASP A 8 22.21 -30.88 27.69
CA ASP A 8 22.57 -31.61 26.46
C ASP A 8 22.35 -30.75 25.21
N ARG A 9 21.25 -29.99 25.17
CA ARG A 9 20.94 -29.07 24.05
C ARG A 9 21.95 -27.91 23.97
N ILE A 10 22.30 -27.31 25.11
CA ILE A 10 23.32 -26.26 25.21
C ILE A 10 24.66 -26.79 24.68
N LEU A 11 25.06 -27.99 25.11
CA LEU A 11 26.31 -28.62 24.71
C LEU A 11 26.33 -28.97 23.22
N GLU A 12 25.23 -29.48 22.66
CA GLU A 12 25.11 -29.74 21.23
C GLU A 12 25.22 -28.45 20.41
N LYS A 13 24.51 -27.39 20.82
CA LYS A 13 24.50 -26.09 20.13
C LYS A 13 25.86 -25.40 20.20
N ALA A 14 26.53 -25.47 21.34
CA ALA A 14 27.89 -24.97 21.51
C ALA A 14 28.88 -25.70 20.60
N ARG A 15 28.77 -27.03 20.47
CA ARG A 15 29.62 -27.83 19.55
C ARG A 15 29.42 -27.46 18.08
N LYS A 16 28.19 -27.13 17.69
CA LYS A 16 27.86 -26.65 16.33
C LYS A 16 28.32 -25.20 16.07
N GLY A 17 28.83 -24.49 17.08
CA GLY A 17 29.24 -23.10 16.97
C GLY A 17 28.06 -22.14 16.78
N GLU A 18 26.85 -22.54 17.18
CA GLU A 18 25.70 -21.64 17.20
C GLU A 18 25.88 -20.58 18.30
N LYS A 19 25.22 -19.43 18.17
CA LYS A 19 25.34 -18.30 19.11
C LYS A 19 24.19 -18.21 20.12
N SER A 20 23.17 -19.04 19.95
CA SER A 20 21.96 -19.03 20.77
C SER A 20 21.33 -20.41 20.83
N PHE A 21 20.45 -20.60 21.82
CA PHE A 21 19.61 -21.78 21.93
C PHE A 21 18.21 -21.39 22.38
N GLN A 22 17.25 -22.25 22.06
CA GLN A 22 15.83 -22.03 22.34
C GLN A 22 15.40 -22.69 23.64
N VAL A 23 14.63 -21.94 24.44
CA VAL A 23 14.07 -22.35 25.74
C VAL A 23 12.55 -22.26 25.67
N ASP A 24 11.87 -23.36 25.97
CA ASP A 24 10.40 -23.37 26.05
C ASP A 24 9.99 -22.65 27.34
N PHE A 25 9.19 -21.61 27.21
CA PHE A 25 8.71 -20.85 28.35
C PHE A 25 7.81 -21.69 29.28
N SER A 26 7.15 -22.72 28.74
CA SER A 26 6.33 -23.65 29.52
C SER A 26 7.15 -24.45 30.52
N ASP A 27 8.40 -24.77 30.21
CA ASP A 27 9.28 -25.49 31.13
C ASP A 27 9.72 -24.60 32.30
N LEU A 28 9.92 -23.30 32.05
CA LEU A 28 10.20 -22.33 33.09
C LEU A 28 9.02 -22.20 34.05
N LEU A 29 7.79 -22.08 33.53
CA LEU A 29 6.57 -22.02 34.35
C LEU A 29 6.35 -23.28 35.18
N LYS A 30 6.67 -24.47 34.65
CA LYS A 30 6.58 -25.73 35.40
C LYS A 30 7.63 -25.82 36.52
N PHE A 31 8.82 -25.27 36.28
CA PHE A 31 9.90 -25.29 37.26
C PHE A 31 9.67 -24.27 38.38
N ASP A 32 9.32 -23.04 38.01
CA ASP A 32 9.06 -21.94 38.93
C ASP A 32 8.09 -20.92 38.30
N SER A 33 6.83 -20.98 38.72
CA SER A 33 5.78 -20.07 38.23
C SER A 33 6.05 -18.60 38.61
N GLU A 34 6.61 -18.34 39.80
CA GLU A 34 6.88 -16.97 40.26
C GLU A 34 7.98 -16.35 39.40
N LEU A 35 9.03 -17.11 39.08
CA LEU A 35 10.07 -16.68 38.16
C LEU A 35 9.50 -16.43 36.77
N GLY A 36 8.63 -17.32 36.26
CA GLY A 36 7.96 -17.15 34.97
C GLY A 36 7.14 -15.85 34.89
N GLU A 37 6.29 -15.56 35.88
CA GLU A 37 5.51 -14.32 35.93
C GLU A 37 6.41 -13.09 35.99
N ARG A 38 7.49 -13.14 36.78
CA ARG A 38 8.47 -12.05 36.86
C ARG A 38 9.17 -11.80 35.53
N VAL A 39 9.47 -12.83 34.75
CA VAL A 39 10.02 -12.66 33.39
C VAL A 39 9.02 -11.96 32.47
N LEU A 40 7.73 -12.24 32.61
CA LEU A 40 6.70 -11.57 31.80
C LEU A 40 6.55 -10.09 32.15
N ASP A 41 6.63 -9.72 33.43
CA ASP A 41 6.45 -8.33 33.86
C ASP A 41 7.75 -7.50 33.85
N ASN A 42 8.92 -8.10 34.11
CA ASN A 42 10.22 -7.43 34.10
C ASN A 42 11.35 -8.28 33.48
N PRO A 43 11.32 -8.50 32.15
CA PRO A 43 12.27 -9.35 31.43
C PRO A 43 13.71 -8.83 31.41
N GLU A 44 13.97 -7.52 31.48
CA GLU A 44 15.29 -6.98 31.10
C GLU A 44 16.46 -7.47 31.96
N GLU A 45 16.26 -7.48 33.27
CA GLU A 45 17.29 -7.92 34.22
C GLU A 45 17.35 -9.45 34.21
N LEU A 46 16.19 -10.12 34.14
CA LEU A 46 16.10 -11.56 34.20
C LEU A 46 16.68 -12.25 32.96
N LEU A 47 16.40 -11.74 31.76
CA LEU A 47 16.99 -12.24 30.51
C LEU A 47 18.53 -12.17 30.55
N LYS A 48 19.09 -11.11 31.16
CA LYS A 48 20.55 -11.02 31.36
C LYS A 48 21.04 -12.03 32.39
N CYS A 49 20.30 -12.25 33.47
CA CYS A 49 20.64 -13.29 34.44
C CYS A 49 20.63 -14.69 33.81
N PHE A 50 19.69 -14.99 32.91
CA PHE A 50 19.69 -16.24 32.15
C PHE A 50 20.94 -16.39 31.26
N ASP A 51 21.31 -15.33 30.52
CA ASP A 51 22.54 -15.33 29.71
C ASP A 51 23.81 -15.48 30.58
N LEU A 52 23.84 -14.88 31.78
CA LEU A 52 24.95 -15.03 32.74
C LEU A 52 25.02 -16.45 33.33
N ALA A 53 23.88 -17.05 33.66
CA ALA A 53 23.84 -18.42 34.16
C ALA A 53 24.39 -19.43 33.13
N VAL A 54 24.14 -19.22 31.84
CA VAL A 54 24.72 -20.06 30.77
C VAL A 54 26.23 -19.85 30.65
N LYS A 55 26.71 -18.62 30.86
CA LYS A 55 28.15 -18.34 30.93
C LYS A 55 28.84 -18.99 32.12
N GLU A 56 28.18 -19.07 33.28
CA GLU A 56 28.70 -19.79 34.45
C GLU A 56 28.85 -21.29 34.18
N LEU A 57 28.02 -21.88 33.32
CA LEU A 57 28.17 -23.25 32.83
C LEU A 57 29.33 -23.42 31.83
N GLY A 58 30.02 -22.35 31.46
CA GLY A 58 31.15 -22.35 30.53
C GLY A 58 30.79 -22.17 29.06
N PHE A 59 29.58 -21.75 28.73
CA PHE A 59 29.11 -21.57 27.35
C PHE A 59 28.75 -20.11 27.05
N GLU A 60 29.17 -19.58 25.91
CA GLU A 60 28.79 -18.23 25.45
C GLU A 60 27.61 -18.28 24.46
N LEU A 61 26.43 -18.66 24.96
CA LEU A 61 25.19 -18.71 24.17
C LEU A 61 24.14 -17.74 24.72
N LYS A 62 23.38 -17.12 23.82
CA LYS A 62 22.19 -16.33 24.18
C LYS A 62 20.96 -17.18 24.38
N THR A 63 20.14 -16.79 25.36
CA THR A 63 18.88 -17.44 25.69
C THR A 63 17.72 -16.84 24.90
N ARG A 64 17.03 -17.69 24.13
CA ARG A 64 15.92 -17.29 23.25
C ARG A 64 14.65 -18.03 23.68
N PHE A 65 13.66 -17.31 24.19
CA PHE A 65 12.41 -17.90 24.66
C PHE A 65 11.41 -18.09 23.52
N PHE A 66 10.68 -19.19 23.55
CA PHE A 66 9.60 -19.50 22.62
C PHE A 66 8.39 -20.05 23.39
N ASN A 67 7.23 -20.14 22.75
CA ASN A 67 6.01 -20.71 23.36
C ASN A 67 5.56 -20.00 24.66
N LEU A 68 5.43 -18.67 24.61
CA LEU A 68 4.86 -17.89 25.72
C LEU A 68 3.39 -18.27 25.97
N PRO A 69 2.86 -18.05 27.19
CA PRO A 69 1.45 -18.28 27.47
C PRO A 69 0.55 -17.39 26.60
N LEU A 70 -0.64 -17.90 26.26
CA LEU A 70 -1.60 -17.22 25.36
C LEU A 70 -1.99 -15.81 25.84
N SER A 71 -1.94 -15.56 27.15
CA SER A 71 -2.18 -14.23 27.75
C SER A 71 -1.14 -13.18 27.37
N SER A 72 0.07 -13.60 26.98
CA SER A 72 1.16 -12.72 26.53
C SER A 72 1.08 -12.40 25.04
N TYR A 73 0.19 -13.06 24.29
CA TYR A 73 -0.05 -12.73 22.88
C TYR A 73 -0.89 -11.46 22.79
N MET A 74 -0.37 -10.48 22.05
CA MET A 74 -1.05 -9.20 21.87
C MET A 74 -1.11 -8.78 20.41
N LEU A 75 -2.26 -8.21 20.04
CA LEU A 75 -2.40 -7.50 18.77
C LEU A 75 -1.67 -6.15 18.84
N ILE A 76 -1.03 -5.74 17.74
CA ILE A 76 -0.28 -4.48 17.65
C ILE A 76 -1.15 -3.28 18.07
N ARG A 77 -2.44 -3.30 17.72
CA ARG A 77 -3.43 -2.26 18.05
C ARG A 77 -3.78 -2.18 19.52
N ASN A 78 -3.58 -3.24 20.30
CA ASN A 78 -3.93 -3.28 21.71
C ASN A 78 -2.80 -2.78 22.61
N ILE A 79 -1.60 -2.57 22.07
CA ILE A 79 -0.45 -2.06 22.82
C ILE A 79 -0.76 -0.67 23.39
N ARG A 80 -0.58 -0.50 24.69
CA ARG A 80 -0.74 0.75 25.45
C ARG A 80 0.48 1.00 26.35
N SER A 81 0.50 2.15 27.02
CA SER A 81 1.57 2.54 27.94
C SER A 81 1.76 1.57 29.10
N LYS A 82 0.71 0.89 29.56
CA LYS A 82 0.76 -0.13 30.62
C LYS A 82 1.54 -1.39 30.25
N ASP A 83 1.79 -1.60 28.96
CA ASP A 83 2.49 -2.77 28.43
C ASP A 83 3.98 -2.50 28.20
N ILE A 84 4.44 -1.25 28.42
CA ILE A 84 5.86 -0.89 28.35
C ILE A 84 6.63 -1.67 29.42
N GLY A 85 7.75 -2.25 29.01
CA GLY A 85 8.59 -3.09 29.87
C GLY A 85 8.13 -4.54 29.97
N LYS A 86 6.93 -4.90 29.50
CA LYS A 86 6.45 -6.29 29.53
C LYS A 86 7.03 -7.13 28.40
N PHE A 87 7.12 -8.43 28.65
CA PHE A 87 7.49 -9.46 27.69
C PHE A 87 6.25 -10.00 26.97
N VAL A 88 6.21 -9.81 25.65
CA VAL A 88 5.00 -10.07 24.84
C VAL A 88 5.35 -10.84 23.57
N ALA A 89 4.37 -11.56 23.04
CA ALA A 89 4.42 -12.19 21.74
C ALA A 89 3.47 -11.46 20.78
N ILE A 90 3.98 -11.04 19.63
CA ILE A 90 3.22 -10.25 18.65
C ILE A 90 3.37 -10.89 17.28
N GLU A 91 2.24 -11.29 16.71
CA GLU A 91 2.17 -11.86 15.37
C GLU A 91 1.90 -10.77 14.32
N GLY A 92 2.61 -10.82 13.20
CA GLY A 92 2.36 -9.94 12.08
C GLY A 92 3.14 -10.28 10.82
N VAL A 93 2.96 -9.44 9.80
CA VAL A 93 3.64 -9.56 8.51
C VAL A 93 4.76 -8.53 8.43
N VAL A 94 5.95 -8.94 8.04
CA VAL A 94 7.07 -8.01 7.84
C VAL A 94 6.76 -7.11 6.65
N ARG A 95 6.67 -5.79 6.86
CA ARG A 95 6.42 -4.84 5.77
C ARG A 95 7.69 -4.28 5.17
N GLN A 96 8.67 -3.99 6.01
CA GLN A 96 9.94 -3.37 5.66
C GLN A 96 11.03 -3.90 6.59
N LYS A 97 12.24 -4.07 6.05
CA LYS A 97 13.46 -4.28 6.80
C LYS A 97 14.48 -3.19 6.48
N SER A 98 15.25 -2.76 7.48
CA SER A 98 16.41 -1.88 7.27
C SER A 98 17.64 -2.70 6.89
N ASP A 99 18.69 -2.03 6.43
CA ASP A 99 20.01 -2.65 6.33
C ASP A 99 20.52 -3.04 7.72
N VAL A 100 21.37 -4.05 7.75
CA VAL A 100 22.11 -4.44 8.95
C VAL A 100 23.16 -3.38 9.25
N ARG A 101 23.18 -2.88 10.48
CA ARG A 101 24.12 -1.85 10.94
C ARG A 101 24.75 -2.26 12.27
N PRO A 102 26.05 -1.98 12.47
CA PRO A 102 26.69 -2.26 13.74
C PRO A 102 26.20 -1.30 14.83
N GLN A 103 25.84 -1.85 15.99
CA GLN A 103 25.47 -1.13 17.20
C GLN A 103 26.50 -1.37 18.30
N VAL A 104 26.84 -0.34 19.06
CA VAL A 104 27.79 -0.45 20.18
C VAL A 104 27.11 -1.06 21.41
N THR A 105 27.66 -2.13 21.98
CA THR A 105 27.19 -2.74 23.23
C THR A 105 28.10 -2.46 24.42
N ALA A 106 29.40 -2.31 24.18
CA ALA A 106 30.37 -1.89 25.19
C ALA A 106 31.39 -0.93 24.58
N ALA A 107 31.87 0.01 25.38
CA ALA A 107 32.93 0.92 24.99
C ALA A 107 34.02 0.92 26.05
N ARG A 108 35.28 0.88 25.61
CA ARG A 108 36.46 0.95 26.47
C ARG A 108 37.01 2.36 26.45
N PHE A 109 37.18 2.93 27.63
CA PHE A 109 37.62 4.31 27.82
C PHE A 109 38.92 4.34 28.63
N GLU A 110 39.86 5.18 28.25
CA GLU A 110 41.09 5.43 28.98
C GLU A 110 40.99 6.76 29.73
N CYS A 111 41.35 6.75 31.01
CA CYS A 111 41.53 7.97 31.78
C CYS A 111 42.82 8.68 31.36
N PRO A 112 42.78 9.90 30.81
CA PRO A 112 44.00 10.57 30.36
C PRO A 112 44.93 11.05 31.49
N SER A 113 44.57 10.87 32.77
CA SER A 113 45.42 11.25 33.91
C SER A 113 46.19 10.09 34.51
N CYS A 114 45.61 8.88 34.50
CA CYS A 114 46.22 7.70 35.14
C CYS A 114 46.35 6.49 34.21
N GLY A 115 45.91 6.59 32.96
CA GLY A 115 45.94 5.47 32.00
C GLY A 115 44.96 4.34 32.32
N ASN A 116 44.14 4.46 33.37
CA ASN A 116 43.20 3.39 33.74
C ASN A 116 42.15 3.16 32.64
N VAL A 117 41.97 1.90 32.26
CA VAL A 117 40.96 1.49 31.29
C VAL A 117 39.66 1.15 32.00
N ILE A 118 38.57 1.77 31.57
CA ILE A 118 37.22 1.64 32.11
C ILE A 118 36.35 1.07 31.01
N ASN A 119 35.77 -0.12 31.24
CA ASN A 119 34.79 -0.70 30.35
C ASN A 119 33.40 -0.24 30.78
N VAL A 120 32.68 0.44 29.88
CA VAL A 120 31.32 0.92 30.13
C VAL A 120 30.39 0.22 29.16
N LEU A 121 29.45 -0.55 29.71
CA LEU A 121 28.35 -1.14 28.94
C LEU A 121 27.42 -0.03 28.43
N GLN A 122 27.13 -0.08 27.14
CA GLN A 122 26.27 0.86 26.43
C GLN A 122 24.85 0.28 26.35
N LEU A 123 24.20 0.17 27.52
CA LEU A 123 22.88 -0.47 27.62
C LEU A 123 21.74 0.44 27.13
N ASP A 124 21.98 1.75 27.09
CA ASP A 124 20.97 2.74 26.72
C ASP A 124 21.05 3.11 25.24
N THR A 125 19.98 3.77 24.74
CA THR A 125 19.95 4.33 23.38
C THR A 125 20.95 5.48 23.19
N SER A 126 21.39 6.13 24.27
CA SER A 126 22.42 7.17 24.23
C SER A 126 23.80 6.61 24.57
N PHE A 127 24.82 7.03 23.81
CA PHE A 127 26.21 6.71 24.12
C PHE A 127 26.63 7.32 25.45
N LYS A 128 26.99 6.48 26.43
CA LYS A 128 27.40 6.87 27.79
C LYS A 128 28.91 6.80 27.94
N GLU A 129 29.50 7.88 28.45
CA GLU A 129 30.89 7.91 28.89
C GLU A 129 30.96 7.77 30.42
N PRO A 130 32.06 7.25 30.97
CA PRO A 130 32.24 7.19 32.41
C PRO A 130 32.30 8.61 33.00
N ASN A 131 31.63 8.83 34.13
CA ASN A 131 31.59 10.17 34.76
C ASN A 131 32.81 10.44 35.65
N ARG A 132 33.46 9.39 36.17
CA ARG A 132 34.57 9.49 37.12
C ARG A 132 35.49 8.28 37.00
N CYS A 133 36.79 8.53 37.14
CA CYS A 133 37.80 7.49 37.26
C CYS A 133 38.07 7.15 38.73
N SER A 134 38.56 5.95 39.01
CA SER A 134 39.05 5.52 40.33
C SER A 134 40.15 6.44 40.91
N CYS A 135 40.92 7.13 40.05
CA CYS A 135 41.91 8.14 40.46
C CYS A 135 41.31 9.51 40.82
N GLY A 136 39.98 9.63 40.82
CA GLY A 136 39.26 10.86 41.18
C GLY A 136 39.00 11.83 40.03
N ARG A 137 39.62 11.65 38.84
CA ARG A 137 39.40 12.52 37.66
C ARG A 137 37.94 12.47 37.22
N LYS A 138 37.35 13.65 36.98
CA LYS A 138 36.05 13.86 36.33
C LYS A 138 36.30 14.58 35.00
N GLY A 139 35.53 14.28 33.96
CA GLY A 139 35.65 14.91 32.65
C GLY A 139 35.55 13.92 31.49
N ARG A 140 35.92 14.34 30.27
CA ARG A 140 35.90 13.48 29.09
C ARG A 140 37.00 12.43 29.15
N PHE A 141 36.64 11.20 28.79
CA PHE A 141 37.57 10.07 28.71
C PHE A 141 37.95 9.78 27.26
N ARG A 142 39.14 9.22 27.04
CA ARG A 142 39.57 8.87 25.68
C ARG A 142 38.95 7.54 25.30
N LEU A 143 38.19 7.49 24.21
CA LEU A 143 37.67 6.23 23.70
C LEU A 143 38.81 5.40 23.09
N LEU A 144 39.04 4.20 23.61
CA LEU A 144 40.02 3.23 23.09
C LEU A 144 39.41 2.28 22.05
N GLY A 145 38.19 1.82 22.29
CA GLY A 145 37.58 0.80 21.45
C GLY A 145 36.09 0.62 21.74
N LYS A 146 35.40 -0.01 20.79
CA LYS A 146 33.97 -0.30 20.85
C LYS A 146 33.77 -1.78 20.51
N GLU A 147 32.97 -2.47 21.32
CA GLU A 147 32.41 -3.77 20.98
C GLU A 147 31.11 -3.52 20.23
N LEU A 148 31.00 -4.11 19.05
CA LEU A 148 29.90 -3.91 18.12
C LEU A 148 29.13 -5.22 17.95
N VAL A 149 27.81 -5.12 17.88
CA VAL A 149 26.91 -6.20 17.50
C VAL A 149 26.09 -5.78 16.30
N ASP A 150 25.78 -6.73 15.43
CA ASP A 150 24.92 -6.47 14.29
C ASP A 150 23.49 -6.25 14.76
N ALA A 151 22.87 -5.20 14.21
CA ALA A 151 21.51 -4.81 14.55
C ALA A 151 20.71 -4.46 13.30
N GLN A 152 19.42 -4.75 13.33
CA GLN A 152 18.51 -4.51 12.22
C GLN A 152 17.13 -4.09 12.72
N GLY A 153 16.52 -3.13 12.03
CA GLY A 153 15.14 -2.72 12.28
C GLY A 153 14.18 -3.38 11.29
N LEU A 154 13.08 -3.94 11.81
CA LEU A 154 11.94 -4.40 11.04
C LEU A 154 10.72 -3.52 11.33
N VAL A 155 9.80 -3.44 10.37
CA VAL A 155 8.46 -2.87 10.57
C VAL A 155 7.46 -4.00 10.40
N LEU A 156 6.82 -4.37 11.50
CA LEU A 156 5.79 -5.41 11.55
C LEU A 156 4.41 -4.76 11.36
N GLU A 157 3.57 -5.34 10.50
CA GLU A 157 2.21 -4.91 10.22
C GLU A 157 1.20 -5.98 10.70
N GLU A 158 0.03 -5.53 11.16
CA GLU A 158 -1.05 -6.44 11.59
C GLU A 158 -1.52 -7.36 10.46
N LEU A 159 -1.93 -8.58 10.84
CA LEU A 159 -2.53 -9.53 9.91
C LEU A 159 -3.88 -9.00 9.39
N PRO A 160 -4.15 -9.11 8.07
CA PRO A 160 -5.44 -8.70 7.51
C PRO A 160 -6.64 -9.44 8.09
N GLU A 161 -6.44 -10.67 8.56
CA GLU A 161 -7.48 -11.52 9.16
C GLU A 161 -8.03 -10.96 10.47
N HIS A 162 -7.22 -10.17 11.18
CA HIS A 162 -7.62 -9.50 12.43
C HIS A 162 -8.21 -8.11 12.20
N LEU A 163 -8.42 -7.68 10.95
CA LEU A 163 -9.01 -6.39 10.60
C LEU A 163 -10.50 -6.54 10.31
N GLU A 164 -11.32 -5.76 11.01
CA GLU A 164 -12.74 -5.64 10.73
C GLU A 164 -13.03 -4.36 9.94
N GLY A 165 -14.00 -4.40 9.02
CA GLY A 165 -14.67 -3.19 8.52
C GLY A 165 -13.79 -2.06 7.95
N GLY A 166 -12.88 -2.32 7.00
CA GLY A 166 -12.12 -1.25 6.33
C GLY A 166 -11.12 -0.51 7.21
N GLU A 167 -10.84 -1.01 8.41
CA GLU A 167 -9.79 -0.50 9.28
C GLU A 167 -8.41 -0.56 8.64
N GLN A 168 -7.58 0.43 8.94
CA GLN A 168 -6.18 0.43 8.51
C GLN A 168 -5.35 -0.44 9.46
N PRO A 169 -4.47 -1.32 8.93
CA PRO A 169 -3.57 -2.10 9.77
C PRO A 169 -2.58 -1.19 10.50
N LYS A 170 -2.37 -1.46 11.78
CA LYS A 170 -1.34 -0.76 12.55
C LYS A 170 0.03 -1.41 12.36
N ARG A 171 1.07 -0.64 12.66
CA ARG A 171 2.47 -1.03 12.49
C ARG A 171 3.25 -0.77 13.75
N ILE A 172 4.25 -1.61 14.00
CA ILE A 172 5.21 -1.42 15.09
C ILE A 172 6.63 -1.70 14.61
N LYS A 173 7.60 -0.96 15.15
CA LYS A 173 9.01 -1.15 14.87
C LYS A 173 9.54 -2.27 15.77
N VAL A 174 10.23 -3.24 15.18
CA VAL A 174 10.90 -4.33 15.87
C VAL A 174 12.39 -4.18 15.67
N PHE A 175 13.17 -4.39 16.72
CA PHE A 175 14.61 -4.27 16.70
C PHE A 175 15.25 -5.63 16.98
N LEU A 176 16.05 -6.11 16.03
CA LEU A 176 16.77 -7.38 16.08
C LEU A 176 18.26 -7.14 16.37
N LYS A 177 18.88 -8.04 17.14
CA LYS A 177 20.31 -8.00 17.50
C LYS A 177 20.95 -9.38 17.40
N ASP A 178 22.27 -9.38 17.19
CA ASP A 178 23.13 -10.57 17.23
C ASP A 178 22.71 -11.68 16.23
N ASP A 179 22.41 -12.89 16.71
CA ASP A 179 22.03 -14.06 15.91
C ASP A 179 20.70 -13.89 15.16
N LEU A 180 19.81 -13.01 15.67
CA LEU A 180 18.57 -12.68 14.98
C LEU A 180 18.81 -11.87 13.69
N VAL A 181 20.05 -11.45 13.42
CA VAL A 181 20.45 -10.73 12.20
C VAL A 181 21.35 -11.60 11.31
N SER A 182 21.37 -12.92 11.55
CA SER A 182 22.13 -13.85 10.70
C SER A 182 21.64 -13.84 9.25
N PRO A 183 22.49 -14.18 8.25
CA PRO A 183 22.06 -14.26 6.85
C PRO A 183 20.86 -15.19 6.60
N MET A 184 20.69 -16.21 7.45
CA MET A 184 19.53 -17.12 7.39
C MET A 184 18.26 -16.42 7.88
N THR A 185 18.34 -15.79 9.05
CA THR A 185 17.23 -15.02 9.61
C THR A 185 16.83 -13.85 8.71
N GLU A 186 17.81 -13.21 8.08
CA GLU A 186 17.60 -12.09 7.17
C GLU A 186 16.82 -12.48 5.90
N LYS A 187 17.01 -13.72 5.42
CA LYS A 187 16.21 -14.30 4.32
C LYS A 187 14.78 -14.64 4.76
N ARG A 188 14.61 -15.11 5.99
CA ARG A 188 13.30 -15.50 6.55
C ARG A 188 12.45 -14.33 7.03
N THR A 189 13.07 -13.17 7.24
CA THR A 189 12.41 -11.91 7.63
C THR A 189 12.23 -10.97 6.44
N ASN A 190 12.13 -11.51 5.23
CA ASN A 190 11.89 -10.71 4.04
C ASN A 190 10.49 -10.07 4.06
N PRO A 191 10.29 -8.90 3.42
CA PRO A 191 8.98 -8.29 3.33
C PRO A 191 7.93 -9.25 2.75
N GLY A 192 6.81 -9.40 3.46
CA GLY A 192 5.73 -10.35 3.15
C GLY A 192 5.72 -11.59 4.02
N SER A 193 6.79 -11.89 4.76
CA SER A 193 6.87 -13.06 5.64
C SER A 193 6.04 -12.87 6.90
N ARG A 194 5.30 -13.91 7.33
CA ARG A 194 4.55 -13.94 8.59
C ARG A 194 5.44 -14.45 9.73
N ILE A 195 5.58 -13.65 10.78
CA ILE A 195 6.43 -13.95 11.92
C ILE A 195 5.72 -13.65 13.23
N VAL A 196 6.09 -14.37 14.29
CA VAL A 196 5.77 -14.04 15.67
C VAL A 196 7.05 -13.51 16.31
N VAL A 197 6.99 -12.27 16.78
CA VAL A 197 8.09 -11.62 17.48
C VAL A 197 7.82 -11.71 18.97
N ILE A 198 8.75 -12.33 19.69
CA ILE A 198 8.75 -12.37 21.15
C ILE A 198 9.77 -11.36 21.64
N GLY A 199 9.35 -10.42 22.50
CA GLY A 199 10.25 -9.37 22.94
C GLY A 199 9.66 -8.44 23.97
N THR A 200 10.47 -7.46 24.36
CA THR A 200 10.12 -6.46 25.35
C THR A 200 9.66 -5.18 24.69
N ILE A 201 8.54 -4.60 25.13
CA ILE A 201 8.07 -3.31 24.63
C ILE A 201 8.91 -2.18 25.24
N LYS A 202 9.46 -1.34 24.37
CA LYS A 202 10.33 -0.21 24.70
C LYS A 202 9.77 1.10 24.16
N GLU A 203 10.02 2.17 24.89
CA GLU A 203 9.74 3.53 24.43
C GLU A 203 10.98 4.16 23.78
N VAL A 204 10.75 4.94 22.73
CA VAL A 204 11.79 5.67 21.99
C VAL A 204 11.42 7.15 21.96
N PRO A 205 12.29 8.06 22.42
CA PRO A 205 12.00 9.48 22.39
C PRO A 205 11.92 9.98 20.95
N ILE A 206 10.86 10.74 20.62
CA ILE A 206 10.76 11.40 19.33
C ILE A 206 11.60 12.68 19.37
N VAL A 207 12.60 12.78 18.48
CA VAL A 207 13.44 13.97 18.38
C VAL A 207 12.80 14.95 17.39
N LEU A 208 12.46 16.15 17.86
CA LEU A 208 11.89 17.22 17.03
C LEU A 208 12.98 17.95 16.23
N ARG A 209 12.57 18.69 15.19
CA ARG A 209 13.48 19.57 14.42
C ARG A 209 14.16 20.55 15.40
N GLY A 210 15.49 20.46 15.50
CA GLY A 210 16.29 21.23 16.47
C GLY A 210 16.88 20.41 17.61
N GLY A 211 16.67 19.09 17.66
CA GLY A 211 17.31 18.21 18.65
C GLY A 211 16.63 18.17 20.03
N VAL A 212 15.52 18.90 20.19
CA VAL A 212 14.70 18.88 21.41
C VAL A 212 13.89 17.58 21.47
N LYS A 213 13.93 16.89 22.61
CA LYS A 213 13.13 15.69 22.87
C LYS A 213 11.66 16.06 23.00
N SER A 214 10.78 15.36 22.29
CA SER A 214 9.33 15.50 22.42
C SER A 214 8.84 14.93 23.76
N THR A 215 7.68 15.40 24.22
CA THR A 215 6.92 14.76 25.30
C THR A 215 6.22 13.49 24.85
N ARG A 216 6.13 13.26 23.53
CA ARG A 216 5.59 12.03 22.94
C ARG A 216 6.73 11.03 22.65
N TYR A 217 6.47 9.77 22.98
CA TYR A 217 7.36 8.65 22.73
C TYR A 217 6.74 7.73 21.67
N ASP A 218 7.58 7.19 20.79
CA ASP A 218 7.23 6.08 19.91
C ASP A 218 7.41 4.77 20.68
N LEU A 219 6.67 3.73 20.30
CA LEU A 219 6.86 2.38 20.83
C LEU A 219 7.64 1.53 19.83
N MET A 220 8.55 0.71 20.36
CA MET A 220 9.26 -0.33 19.62
C MET A 220 9.30 -1.62 20.43
N ILE A 221 9.57 -2.74 19.76
CA ILE A 221 9.81 -4.03 20.41
C ILE A 221 11.28 -4.36 20.25
N GLU A 222 11.96 -4.65 21.36
CA GLU A 222 13.27 -5.27 21.33
C GLU A 222 13.09 -6.79 21.35
N ALA A 223 13.44 -7.46 20.24
CA ALA A 223 13.16 -8.88 20.09
C ALA A 223 14.12 -9.73 20.93
N ASN A 224 13.54 -10.60 21.75
CA ASN A 224 14.27 -11.73 22.31
C ASN A 224 14.27 -12.90 21.34
N ASN A 225 13.17 -13.20 20.64
CA ASN A 225 13.13 -14.29 19.67
C ASN A 225 12.20 -13.95 18.50
N VAL A 226 12.42 -14.60 17.35
CA VAL A 226 11.56 -14.50 16.18
C VAL A 226 11.21 -15.91 15.71
N GLU A 227 9.93 -16.24 15.80
CA GLU A 227 9.36 -17.48 15.28
C GLU A 227 8.78 -17.21 13.89
N PHE A 228 8.94 -18.16 12.99
CA PHE A 228 8.45 -18.07 11.62
C PHE A 228 7.17 -18.89 11.50
N VAL A 229 6.05 -18.24 11.17
CA VAL A 229 4.74 -18.91 11.06
C VAL A 229 4.58 -19.54 9.68
N GLU A 230 5.15 -18.91 8.65
CA GLU A 230 5.38 -19.58 7.38
C GLU A 230 6.60 -20.47 7.55
N GLU A 231 6.37 -21.74 7.87
CA GLU A 231 7.35 -22.76 7.55
C GLU A 231 7.60 -22.68 6.05
N ASP A 232 8.79 -22.19 5.66
CA ASP A 232 9.32 -22.50 4.36
C ASP A 232 9.20 -24.02 4.19
N PHE A 233 8.76 -24.52 3.03
CA PHE A 233 8.76 -25.95 2.70
C PHE A 233 10.09 -26.67 3.01
N TYR A 234 11.18 -25.91 3.20
CA TYR A 234 12.51 -26.37 3.57
C TYR A 234 12.70 -26.66 5.09
N SER A 235 11.72 -26.38 5.95
CA SER A 235 11.79 -26.64 7.40
C SER A 235 10.77 -27.66 7.93
N LEU A 236 10.00 -28.32 7.05
CA LEU A 236 9.22 -29.50 7.46
C LEU A 236 10.20 -30.62 7.86
N GLU A 237 10.41 -30.79 9.16
CA GLU A 237 11.12 -31.95 9.71
C GLU A 237 10.17 -33.14 9.70
N ILE A 238 10.18 -33.91 8.61
CA ILE A 238 9.42 -35.15 8.51
C ILE A 238 10.04 -36.15 9.47
N THR A 239 9.28 -36.54 10.50
CA THR A 239 9.69 -37.59 11.42
C THR A 239 9.79 -38.93 10.68
N LYS A 240 10.57 -39.88 11.20
CA LYS A 240 10.67 -41.22 10.59
C LYS A 240 9.32 -41.92 10.51
N GLU A 241 8.45 -41.69 11.48
CA GLU A 241 7.09 -42.24 11.54
C GLU A 241 6.20 -41.65 10.42
N GLU A 242 6.24 -40.34 10.22
CA GLU A 242 5.51 -39.68 9.12
C GLU A 242 6.05 -40.09 7.75
N GLU A 243 7.37 -40.25 7.60
CA GLU A 243 7.97 -40.73 6.36
C GLU A 243 7.46 -42.14 6.00
N GLU A 244 7.34 -43.02 7.00
CA GLU A 244 6.81 -44.37 6.81
C GLU A 244 5.33 -44.34 6.41
N GLN A 245 4.51 -43.52 7.08
CA GLN A 245 3.11 -43.31 6.73
C GLN A 245 2.93 -42.77 5.31
N ILE A 246 3.75 -41.79 4.89
CA ILE A 246 3.72 -41.24 3.53
C ILE A 246 4.06 -42.34 2.51
N LYS A 247 5.09 -43.17 2.78
CA LYS A 247 5.47 -44.28 1.91
C LYS A 247 4.41 -45.38 1.85
N GLU A 248 3.71 -45.63 2.95
CA GLU A 248 2.59 -46.57 2.99
C GLU A 248 1.41 -46.06 2.16
N LEU A 249 1.01 -44.80 2.37
CA LEU A 249 -0.04 -44.15 1.59
C LEU A 249 0.30 -44.08 0.10
N ALA A 250 1.57 -43.86 -0.26
CA ALA A 250 2.02 -43.82 -1.65
C ALA A 250 1.93 -45.18 -2.36
N LYS A 251 1.86 -46.30 -1.63
CA LYS A 251 1.69 -47.66 -2.18
C LYS A 251 0.23 -48.05 -2.37
N ASP A 252 -0.71 -47.27 -1.84
CA ASP A 252 -2.14 -47.54 -1.96
C ASP A 252 -2.62 -47.30 -3.40
N GLU A 253 -3.27 -48.29 -4.00
CA GLU A 253 -3.80 -48.21 -5.36
C GLU A 253 -4.92 -47.16 -5.50
N HIS A 254 -5.62 -46.85 -4.40
CA HIS A 254 -6.71 -45.86 -4.35
C HIS A 254 -6.28 -44.49 -3.83
N ILE A 255 -4.97 -44.20 -3.75
CA ILE A 255 -4.46 -42.93 -3.21
C ILE A 255 -5.02 -41.71 -3.93
N TYR A 256 -5.20 -41.81 -5.25
CA TYR A 256 -5.71 -40.70 -6.07
C TYR A 256 -7.14 -40.32 -5.67
N GLU A 257 -8.03 -41.31 -5.53
CA GLU A 257 -9.43 -41.10 -5.11
C GLU A 257 -9.49 -40.53 -3.69
N LYS A 258 -8.68 -41.07 -2.77
CA LYS A 258 -8.57 -40.55 -1.39
C LYS A 258 -8.14 -39.09 -1.33
N LEU A 259 -7.21 -38.66 -2.18
CA LEU A 259 -6.78 -37.27 -2.27
C LEU A 259 -7.90 -36.36 -2.80
N VAL A 260 -8.66 -36.82 -3.78
CA VAL A 260 -9.81 -36.09 -4.36
C VAL A 260 -10.92 -35.91 -3.32
N ASP A 261 -11.22 -36.95 -2.56
CA ASP A 261 -12.27 -36.91 -1.54
C ASP A 261 -11.88 -36.08 -0.32
N SER A 262 -10.61 -36.09 0.07
CA SER A 262 -10.12 -35.37 1.24
C SER A 262 -10.05 -33.85 1.08
N ILE A 263 -10.02 -33.34 -0.16
CA ILE A 263 -9.81 -31.91 -0.41
C ILE A 263 -10.97 -31.04 0.09
N ALA A 264 -12.20 -31.47 -0.16
CA ALA A 264 -13.44 -30.78 0.21
C ALA A 264 -14.55 -31.80 0.53
N PRO A 265 -14.48 -32.47 1.69
CA PRO A 265 -15.41 -33.54 2.06
C PRO A 265 -16.83 -33.01 2.31
N SER A 266 -16.98 -31.73 2.67
CA SER A 266 -18.26 -31.07 2.91
C SER A 266 -19.05 -30.78 1.63
N ILE A 267 -18.45 -30.96 0.45
CA ILE A 267 -19.09 -30.67 -0.84
C ILE A 267 -19.33 -31.99 -1.56
N TYR A 268 -20.59 -32.36 -1.70
CA TYR A 268 -21.00 -33.55 -2.44
C TYR A 268 -20.82 -33.36 -3.96
N GLY A 269 -20.31 -34.38 -4.64
CA GLY A 269 -20.07 -34.38 -6.09
C GLY A 269 -18.85 -33.55 -6.53
N TYR A 270 -18.89 -33.04 -7.77
CA TYR A 270 -17.82 -32.28 -8.42
C TYR A 270 -16.45 -32.99 -8.49
N GLU A 271 -16.44 -34.33 -8.62
CA GLU A 271 -15.22 -35.15 -8.63
C GLU A 271 -14.15 -34.63 -9.60
N LYS A 272 -14.50 -34.42 -10.88
CA LYS A 272 -13.59 -33.86 -11.89
C LYS A 272 -13.03 -32.47 -11.53
N MET A 273 -13.81 -31.65 -10.83
CA MET A 273 -13.37 -30.32 -10.40
C MET A 273 -12.39 -30.44 -9.23
N LYS A 274 -12.69 -31.33 -8.27
CA LYS A 274 -11.79 -31.64 -7.14
C LYS A 274 -10.49 -32.25 -7.65
N GLU A 275 -10.53 -33.20 -8.58
CA GLU A 275 -9.36 -33.76 -9.28
C GLU A 275 -8.47 -32.68 -9.89
N ALA A 276 -9.05 -31.77 -10.67
CA ALA A 276 -8.29 -30.68 -11.28
C ALA A 276 -7.61 -29.79 -10.22
N LEU A 277 -8.29 -29.51 -9.10
CA LEU A 277 -7.75 -28.73 -7.99
C LEU A 277 -6.64 -29.48 -7.24
N VAL A 278 -6.77 -30.79 -7.02
CA VAL A 278 -5.70 -31.65 -6.46
C VAL A 278 -4.45 -31.56 -7.34
N LEU A 279 -4.60 -31.74 -8.65
CA LEU A 279 -3.49 -31.65 -9.60
C LEU A 279 -2.83 -30.26 -9.59
N GLN A 280 -3.62 -29.20 -9.40
CA GLN A 280 -3.09 -27.85 -9.25
C GLN A 280 -2.24 -27.67 -7.98
N LEU A 281 -2.62 -28.30 -6.86
CA LEU A 281 -1.84 -28.25 -5.62
C LEU A 281 -0.47 -28.88 -5.77
N PHE A 282 -0.38 -30.04 -6.41
CA PHE A 282 0.90 -30.71 -6.68
C PHE A 282 1.72 -29.98 -7.75
N GLY A 283 1.04 -29.24 -8.63
CA GLY A 283 1.67 -28.42 -9.67
C GLY A 283 2.34 -29.27 -10.76
N GLY A 284 2.95 -28.58 -11.74
CA GLY A 284 3.71 -29.21 -12.81
C GLY A 284 5.21 -28.92 -12.71
N VAL A 285 6.00 -29.80 -13.31
CA VAL A 285 7.47 -29.65 -13.34
C VAL A 285 7.88 -28.61 -14.38
N ARG A 286 8.60 -27.57 -13.96
CA ARG A 286 9.21 -26.58 -14.86
C ARG A 286 10.32 -27.25 -15.67
N LYS A 287 10.25 -27.18 -17.00
CA LYS A 287 11.23 -27.81 -17.91
C LYS A 287 12.01 -26.78 -18.69
N ILE A 288 13.33 -26.90 -18.70
CA ILE A 288 14.23 -26.08 -19.52
C ILE A 288 14.59 -26.90 -20.75
N ARG A 289 14.25 -26.41 -21.94
CA ARG A 289 14.61 -27.07 -23.21
C ARG A 289 16.08 -26.83 -23.52
N LYS A 290 16.65 -27.64 -24.42
CA LYS A 290 18.05 -27.52 -24.87
C LYS A 290 18.38 -26.13 -25.42
N ASP A 291 17.39 -25.43 -25.96
CA ASP A 291 17.50 -24.08 -26.53
C ASP A 291 17.37 -22.95 -25.48
N GLY A 292 17.35 -23.27 -24.18
CA GLY A 292 17.23 -22.30 -23.08
C GLY A 292 15.80 -21.80 -22.82
N VAL A 293 14.83 -22.14 -23.68
CA VAL A 293 13.41 -21.80 -23.48
C VAL A 293 12.84 -22.59 -22.30
N VAL A 294 12.24 -21.86 -21.35
CA VAL A 294 11.66 -22.45 -20.15
C VAL A 294 10.16 -22.63 -20.32
N SER A 295 9.71 -23.88 -20.21
CA SER A 295 8.29 -24.24 -20.20
C SER A 295 7.72 -24.11 -18.79
N ARG A 296 6.60 -23.40 -18.66
CA ARG A 296 5.86 -23.28 -17.40
C ARG A 296 5.40 -24.64 -16.88
N GLY A 297 5.53 -24.84 -15.58
CA GLY A 297 4.94 -25.98 -14.85
C GLY A 297 3.61 -25.62 -14.18
N ASP A 298 3.33 -24.33 -14.00
CA ASP A 298 2.16 -23.86 -13.25
C ASP A 298 0.87 -24.10 -14.04
N ILE A 299 -0.16 -24.61 -13.35
CA ILE A 299 -1.49 -24.87 -13.89
C ILE A 299 -2.43 -23.73 -13.47
N HIS A 300 -3.16 -23.15 -14.43
CA HIS A 300 -4.21 -22.18 -14.14
C HIS A 300 -5.57 -22.81 -14.41
N ILE A 301 -6.48 -22.67 -13.44
CA ILE A 301 -7.83 -23.22 -13.50
C ILE A 301 -8.83 -22.07 -13.38
N LEU A 302 -9.83 -22.07 -14.27
CA LEU A 302 -10.96 -21.15 -14.24
C LEU A 302 -12.25 -21.95 -14.01
N LEU A 303 -12.97 -21.65 -12.93
CA LEU A 303 -14.24 -22.29 -12.60
C LEU A 303 -15.41 -21.37 -13.00
N ILE A 304 -16.21 -21.78 -13.97
CA ILE A 304 -17.41 -21.04 -14.45
C ILE A 304 -18.66 -21.88 -14.17
N GLY A 305 -19.77 -21.22 -13.84
CA GLY A 305 -21.11 -21.83 -13.78
C GLY A 305 -22.09 -20.99 -12.98
N ASP A 306 -23.17 -21.59 -12.50
CA ASP A 306 -24.23 -20.87 -11.80
C ASP A 306 -23.86 -20.32 -10.41
N PRO A 307 -24.44 -19.17 -9.99
CA PRO A 307 -24.36 -18.70 -8.62
C PRO A 307 -24.89 -19.76 -7.64
N GLY A 308 -24.24 -19.93 -6.49
CA GLY A 308 -24.68 -20.90 -5.47
C GLY A 308 -24.18 -22.33 -5.67
N ALA A 309 -23.54 -22.67 -6.79
CA ALA A 309 -23.00 -24.00 -7.09
C ALA A 309 -21.76 -24.42 -6.27
N GLY A 310 -21.53 -23.86 -5.07
CA GLY A 310 -20.43 -24.25 -4.18
C GLY A 310 -19.00 -23.86 -4.59
N LYS A 311 -18.77 -23.29 -5.79
CA LYS A 311 -17.43 -22.90 -6.28
C LYS A 311 -16.62 -22.04 -5.31
N SER A 312 -17.23 -21.02 -4.71
CA SER A 312 -16.55 -20.16 -3.75
C SER A 312 -16.17 -20.92 -2.47
N ALA A 313 -16.96 -21.91 -2.07
CA ALA A 313 -16.66 -22.77 -0.93
C ALA A 313 -15.47 -23.71 -1.25
N LEU A 314 -15.42 -24.29 -2.45
CA LEU A 314 -14.27 -25.06 -2.95
C LEU A 314 -12.98 -24.22 -2.91
N LEU A 315 -13.01 -23.00 -3.47
CA LEU A 315 -11.84 -22.12 -3.50
C LEU A 315 -11.38 -21.67 -2.11
N LYS A 316 -12.31 -21.42 -1.18
CA LYS A 316 -11.97 -21.11 0.23
C LYS A 316 -11.29 -22.29 0.91
N ARG A 317 -11.79 -23.50 0.70
CA ARG A 317 -11.15 -24.71 1.23
C ARG A 317 -9.75 -24.88 0.65
N MET A 318 -9.57 -24.55 -0.63
CA MET A 318 -8.25 -24.57 -1.25
C MET A 318 -7.28 -23.56 -0.69
N ALA A 319 -7.76 -22.38 -0.33
CA ALA A 319 -6.94 -21.39 0.34
C ALA A 319 -6.43 -21.85 1.71
N LEU A 320 -7.17 -22.72 2.42
CA LEU A 320 -6.76 -23.27 3.72
C LEU A 320 -5.74 -24.41 3.58
N VAL A 321 -5.88 -25.25 2.55
CA VAL A 321 -5.02 -26.43 2.36
C VAL A 321 -3.69 -26.04 1.71
N ALA A 322 -3.68 -25.03 0.84
CA ALA A 322 -2.49 -24.61 0.14
C ALA A 322 -1.62 -23.64 0.98
N PRO A 323 -0.34 -23.95 1.21
CA PRO A 323 0.53 -23.22 2.15
C PRO A 323 0.86 -21.77 1.77
N LYS A 324 0.60 -21.34 0.54
CA LYS A 324 0.82 -19.94 0.07
C LYS A 324 -0.39 -19.35 -0.65
N ALA A 325 -1.56 -19.94 -0.48
CA ALA A 325 -2.75 -19.45 -1.17
C ALA A 325 -3.30 -18.19 -0.50
N ARG A 326 -3.71 -17.22 -1.33
CA ARG A 326 -4.45 -16.05 -0.89
C ARG A 326 -5.82 -16.06 -1.54
N TYR A 327 -6.86 -16.15 -0.73
CA TYR A 327 -8.23 -15.98 -1.21
C TYR A 327 -8.52 -14.50 -1.39
N VAL A 328 -8.78 -14.08 -2.63
CA VAL A 328 -9.17 -12.69 -2.94
C VAL A 328 -10.54 -12.70 -3.59
N SER A 329 -11.49 -11.99 -2.98
CA SER A 329 -12.78 -11.73 -3.60
C SER A 329 -12.66 -10.53 -4.53
N GLY A 330 -13.11 -10.67 -5.79
CA GLY A 330 -13.16 -9.58 -6.77
C GLY A 330 -14.02 -8.38 -6.34
N LYS A 331 -14.75 -8.45 -5.21
CA LYS A 331 -15.39 -7.29 -4.58
C LYS A 331 -14.39 -6.33 -3.92
N GLY A 332 -13.20 -6.79 -3.54
CA GLY A 332 -12.17 -6.03 -2.82
C GLY A 332 -10.95 -5.64 -3.67
N ALA A 333 -10.87 -6.07 -4.93
CA ALA A 333 -9.93 -5.50 -5.89
C ALA A 333 -10.50 -4.15 -6.35
N THR A 334 -10.03 -3.06 -5.76
CA THR A 334 -10.24 -1.70 -6.29
C THR A 334 -9.44 -1.56 -7.58
N GLY A 335 -9.85 -2.29 -8.61
CA GLY A 335 -9.47 -1.98 -9.99
C GLY A 335 -10.01 -0.60 -10.33
N ALA A 336 -9.22 0.15 -11.10
CA ALA A 336 -9.56 1.44 -11.67
C ALA A 336 -10.73 1.30 -12.69
N GLY A 337 -11.90 0.88 -12.22
CA GLY A 337 -13.05 0.48 -13.05
C GLY A 337 -14.27 1.39 -12.92
N LEU A 338 -14.14 2.52 -12.21
CA LEU A 338 -15.16 3.56 -12.15
C LEU A 338 -14.67 4.74 -12.97
N CYS A 339 -15.18 4.86 -14.19
CA CYS A 339 -14.77 5.92 -15.12
C CYS A 339 -16.00 6.69 -15.62
N VAL A 340 -15.80 7.99 -15.84
CA VAL A 340 -16.74 8.88 -16.53
C VAL A 340 -16.11 9.35 -17.83
N GLY A 341 -16.94 9.77 -18.79
CA GLY A 341 -16.49 10.24 -20.11
C GLY A 341 -15.67 11.52 -20.00
N PRO A 342 -14.78 11.80 -20.97
CA PRO A 342 -13.83 12.92 -20.94
C PRO A 342 -14.51 14.30 -20.88
N ASP A 343 -15.68 14.44 -21.50
CA ASP A 343 -16.47 15.67 -21.52
C ASP A 343 -17.26 15.92 -20.21
N SER A 344 -17.19 15.00 -19.23
CA SER A 344 -17.93 15.14 -17.97
C SER A 344 -17.40 16.32 -17.16
N PHE A 345 -18.31 17.15 -16.66
CA PHE A 345 -17.97 18.25 -15.77
C PHE A 345 -17.83 17.79 -14.31
N VAL A 346 -16.80 18.30 -13.63
CA VAL A 346 -16.52 18.05 -12.22
C VAL A 346 -16.43 19.39 -11.51
N ILE A 347 -17.10 19.48 -10.36
CA ILE A 347 -17.08 20.67 -9.51
C ILE A 347 -16.09 20.45 -8.37
N THR A 348 -15.20 21.41 -8.17
CA THR A 348 -14.26 21.41 -7.04
C THR A 348 -14.71 22.34 -5.92
N ASN A 349 -14.17 22.13 -4.72
CA ASN A 349 -14.43 22.96 -3.52
C ASN A 349 -14.19 24.47 -3.71
N SER A 350 -13.42 24.89 -4.71
CA SER A 350 -13.18 26.29 -5.06
C SER A 350 -14.28 26.97 -5.91
N GLY A 351 -15.44 26.32 -6.11
CA GLY A 351 -16.48 26.82 -7.02
C GLY A 351 -16.22 26.57 -8.50
N CYS A 352 -15.07 26.00 -8.85
CA CYS A 352 -14.65 25.83 -10.24
C CYS A 352 -15.27 24.58 -10.86
N ILE A 353 -15.72 24.73 -12.11
CA ILE A 353 -16.20 23.64 -12.96
C ILE A 353 -15.09 23.33 -13.97
N TYR A 354 -14.64 22.07 -14.01
CA TYR A 354 -13.65 21.59 -14.97
C TYR A 354 -14.22 20.46 -15.81
N ARG A 355 -13.80 20.38 -17.08
CA ARG A 355 -13.90 19.11 -17.81
C ARG A 355 -12.92 18.12 -17.18
N ILE A 356 -13.37 16.91 -16.90
CA ILE A 356 -12.53 15.92 -16.23
C ILE A 356 -11.27 15.58 -17.05
N GLU A 357 -11.38 15.62 -18.39
CA GLU A 357 -10.21 15.44 -19.25
C GLU A 357 -9.13 16.50 -19.01
N GLU A 358 -9.50 17.78 -18.96
CA GLU A 358 -8.55 18.88 -18.75
C GLU A 358 -7.85 18.74 -17.40
N LEU A 359 -8.63 18.46 -16.34
CA LEU A 359 -8.12 18.27 -14.98
C LEU A 359 -7.12 17.11 -14.91
N VAL A 360 -7.43 15.98 -15.57
CA VAL A 360 -6.58 14.79 -15.58
C VAL A 360 -5.36 14.98 -16.48
N GLU A 361 -5.51 15.60 -17.65
CA GLU A 361 -4.41 15.84 -18.59
C GLU A 361 -3.39 16.86 -18.07
N GLU A 362 -3.85 17.91 -17.39
CA GLU A 362 -2.99 18.87 -16.71
C GLU A 362 -1.98 18.16 -15.81
N LYS A 363 -2.45 17.22 -14.98
CA LYS A 363 -1.61 16.48 -14.03
C LYS A 363 -0.79 15.38 -14.68
N LEU A 364 -1.27 14.78 -15.76
CA LEU A 364 -0.52 13.78 -16.52
C LEU A 364 0.65 14.40 -17.31
N LYS A 365 0.61 15.68 -17.72
CA LYS A 365 1.71 16.32 -18.46
C LYS A 365 3.01 16.40 -17.66
N GLY A 366 2.93 16.54 -16.33
CA GLY A 366 4.11 16.65 -15.44
C GLY A 366 4.55 15.35 -14.76
N ASN A 367 3.63 14.37 -14.55
CA ASN A 367 3.85 13.21 -13.68
C ASN A 367 3.36 11.87 -14.30
N LYS A 368 3.52 11.68 -15.61
CA LYS A 368 3.01 10.50 -16.32
C LYS A 368 3.69 9.20 -15.84
N ARG A 369 2.95 8.33 -15.15
CA ARG A 369 3.30 6.92 -14.97
C ARG A 369 2.37 6.06 -15.81
N LYS A 370 2.95 5.28 -16.74
CA LYS A 370 2.22 4.22 -17.43
C LYS A 370 2.05 3.09 -16.42
N PHE A 371 0.82 2.83 -16.00
CA PHE A 371 0.52 1.75 -15.06
C PHE A 371 0.47 0.43 -15.83
N GLU A 372 -0.34 0.40 -16.89
CA GLU A 372 -0.49 -0.74 -17.82
C GLU A 372 -0.71 -0.21 -19.25
N GLU A 373 -0.82 -1.12 -20.22
CA GLU A 373 -1.17 -0.74 -21.58
C GLU A 373 -2.58 -0.14 -21.64
N GLY A 374 -2.69 1.11 -22.09
CA GLY A 374 -3.97 1.84 -22.11
C GLY A 374 -4.39 2.47 -20.77
N ILE A 375 -3.60 2.36 -19.70
CA ILE A 375 -3.91 2.95 -18.39
C ILE A 375 -2.76 3.85 -17.92
N TRP A 376 -3.07 5.12 -17.67
CA TRP A 376 -2.15 6.11 -17.14
C TRP A 376 -2.62 6.65 -15.80
N GLN A 377 -1.66 6.88 -14.90
CA GLN A 377 -1.91 7.38 -13.56
C GLN A 377 -0.95 8.51 -13.21
N ALA A 378 -1.44 9.50 -12.47
CA ALA A 378 -0.64 10.48 -11.75
C ALA A 378 -1.08 10.58 -10.29
N LYS A 379 -0.12 10.80 -9.39
CA LYS A 379 -0.37 11.17 -8.00
C LYS A 379 0.14 12.58 -7.78
N ASP A 380 -0.67 13.42 -7.15
CA ASP A 380 -0.26 14.76 -6.74
C ASP A 380 -0.63 14.96 -5.27
N PRO A 381 0.30 14.74 -4.33
CA PRO A 381 0.04 14.92 -2.90
C PRO A 381 -0.22 16.38 -2.50
N ASN A 382 0.08 17.34 -3.38
CA ASN A 382 -0.04 18.77 -3.12
C ASN A 382 -1.28 19.39 -3.79
N ASP A 383 -2.15 18.59 -4.42
CA ASP A 383 -3.40 19.10 -4.97
C ASP A 383 -4.38 19.41 -3.82
N ASP A 384 -4.73 20.67 -3.68
CA ASP A 384 -5.62 21.21 -2.66
C ASP A 384 -7.10 21.14 -3.08
N ARG A 385 -7.38 20.76 -4.33
CA ARG A 385 -8.73 20.63 -4.86
C ARG A 385 -9.42 19.38 -4.32
N LYS A 386 -10.68 19.54 -3.91
CA LYS A 386 -11.57 18.47 -3.49
C LYS A 386 -12.75 18.39 -4.44
N VAL A 387 -13.31 17.19 -4.62
CA VAL A 387 -14.51 16.94 -5.44
C VAL A 387 -15.71 16.65 -4.55
N LEU A 388 -16.89 16.99 -5.03
CA LEU A 388 -18.15 16.71 -4.33
C LEU A 388 -18.61 15.27 -4.62
N SER A 389 -18.93 14.53 -3.56
CA SER A 389 -19.38 13.13 -3.63
C SER A 389 -20.62 12.92 -2.77
N LEU A 390 -21.58 12.14 -3.27
CA LEU A 390 -22.71 11.64 -2.49
C LEU A 390 -22.26 10.52 -1.56
N ASP A 391 -22.70 10.55 -0.30
CA ASP A 391 -22.56 9.45 0.65
C ASP A 391 -23.77 8.50 0.63
N LYS A 392 -23.78 7.51 1.54
CA LYS A 392 -24.86 6.53 1.64
C LYS A 392 -26.18 7.13 2.12
N ASP A 393 -26.13 8.29 2.76
CA ASP A 393 -27.28 9.04 3.26
C ASP A 393 -27.76 10.07 2.23
N LEU A 394 -27.26 10.00 0.99
CA LEU A 394 -27.52 10.92 -0.12
C LEU A 394 -27.13 12.38 0.18
N LYS A 395 -26.19 12.59 1.10
CA LYS A 395 -25.63 13.90 1.40
C LYS A 395 -24.38 14.17 0.57
N LEU A 396 -24.26 15.40 0.10
CA LEU A 396 -23.12 15.87 -0.66
C LEU A 396 -21.98 16.22 0.31
N ASN A 397 -20.80 15.64 0.10
CA ASN A 397 -19.61 15.90 0.91
C ASN A 397 -18.40 16.15 0.01
N GLU A 398 -17.50 17.05 0.45
CA GLU A 398 -16.21 17.23 -0.21
C GLU A 398 -15.25 16.08 0.10
N ARG A 399 -14.55 15.59 -0.92
CA ARG A 399 -13.50 14.57 -0.79
C ARG A 399 -12.23 15.00 -1.51
N ALA A 400 -11.09 14.81 -0.86
CA ALA A 400 -9.79 15.07 -1.45
C ALA A 400 -9.53 14.17 -2.67
N ILE A 401 -8.88 14.74 -3.69
CA ILE A 401 -8.46 14.00 -4.87
C ILE A 401 -7.15 13.28 -4.56
N ASN A 402 -7.18 11.96 -4.48
CA ASN A 402 -5.97 11.18 -4.18
C ASN A 402 -5.10 10.94 -5.42
N GLN A 403 -5.73 10.72 -6.58
CA GLN A 403 -5.08 10.22 -7.79
C GLN A 403 -5.87 10.62 -9.04
N PHE A 404 -5.16 10.81 -10.15
CA PHE A 404 -5.72 11.08 -11.47
C PHE A 404 -5.49 9.88 -12.39
N TRP A 405 -6.54 9.45 -13.08
CA TRP A 405 -6.53 8.26 -13.92
C TRP A 405 -7.03 8.59 -15.33
N LYS A 406 -6.30 8.13 -16.35
CA LYS A 406 -6.74 8.13 -17.75
C LYS A 406 -6.74 6.70 -18.25
N ILE A 407 -7.88 6.23 -18.73
CA ILE A 407 -8.08 4.84 -19.15
C ILE A 407 -8.60 4.84 -20.59
N LYS A 408 -7.90 4.13 -21.48
CA LYS A 408 -8.33 3.88 -22.85
C LYS A 408 -9.21 2.63 -22.85
N VAL A 409 -10.51 2.84 -23.00
CA VAL A 409 -11.49 1.76 -23.06
C VAL A 409 -11.62 1.27 -24.50
N SER A 410 -11.63 -0.05 -24.70
CA SER A 410 -11.91 -0.71 -25.98
C SER A 410 -13.28 -1.36 -25.90
N GLY A 411 -14.34 -0.58 -26.10
CA GLY A 411 -15.72 -1.05 -26.03
C GLY A 411 -16.74 0.07 -25.97
N ASP A 412 -18.02 -0.30 -26.02
CA ASP A 412 -19.13 0.66 -25.98
C ASP A 412 -19.27 1.31 -24.61
N LEU A 413 -19.50 2.63 -24.62
CA LEU A 413 -19.84 3.40 -23.43
C LEU A 413 -21.36 3.48 -23.26
N ILE A 414 -21.79 3.62 -22.00
CA ILE A 414 -23.20 3.78 -21.66
C ILE A 414 -23.48 5.25 -21.42
N ARG A 415 -24.45 5.77 -22.16
CA ARG A 415 -24.99 7.12 -21.98
C ARG A 415 -26.28 7.01 -21.17
N LEU A 416 -26.29 7.60 -19.99
CA LEU A 416 -27.47 7.68 -19.12
C LEU A 416 -28.05 9.08 -19.20
N ILE A 417 -29.36 9.17 -19.42
CA ILE A 417 -30.09 10.43 -19.51
C ILE A 417 -31.22 10.38 -18.48
N THR A 418 -31.25 11.34 -17.57
CA THR A 418 -32.33 11.46 -16.59
C THR A 418 -33.52 12.20 -17.18
N GLN A 419 -34.71 12.00 -16.61
CA GLN A 419 -35.90 12.78 -16.99
C GLN A 419 -35.73 14.29 -16.81
N SER A 420 -34.85 14.71 -15.88
CA SER A 420 -34.47 16.11 -15.68
C SER A 420 -33.51 16.67 -16.74
N GLY A 421 -33.12 15.87 -17.74
CA GLY A 421 -32.21 16.27 -18.81
C GLY A 421 -30.72 16.21 -18.43
N LYS A 422 -30.35 15.63 -17.28
CA LYS A 422 -28.95 15.41 -16.92
C LYS A 422 -28.42 14.21 -17.67
N GLU A 423 -27.20 14.33 -18.15
CA GLU A 423 -26.53 13.28 -18.91
C GLU A 423 -25.22 12.85 -18.24
N LEU A 424 -24.92 11.56 -18.31
CA LEU A 424 -23.65 11.01 -17.89
C LEU A 424 -23.20 9.88 -18.81
N ILE A 425 -21.97 9.94 -19.31
CA ILE A 425 -21.35 8.88 -20.11
C ILE A 425 -20.36 8.12 -19.23
N VAL A 426 -20.48 6.79 -19.16
CA VAL A 426 -19.68 5.94 -18.28
C VAL A 426 -19.33 4.60 -18.93
N THR A 427 -18.37 3.89 -18.35
CA THR A 427 -18.12 2.49 -18.71
C THR A 427 -19.22 1.56 -18.18
N PRO A 428 -19.48 0.41 -18.83
CA PRO A 428 -20.45 -0.59 -18.37
C PRO A 428 -20.28 -1.04 -16.92
N GLU A 429 -19.05 -1.05 -16.42
CA GLU A 429 -18.69 -1.49 -15.07
C GLU A 429 -18.75 -0.36 -14.02
N THR A 430 -18.88 0.90 -14.45
CA THR A 430 -19.02 2.04 -13.54
C THR A 430 -20.25 1.84 -12.68
N ARG A 431 -20.07 1.79 -11.36
CA ARG A 431 -21.16 1.72 -10.39
C ARG A 431 -21.70 3.12 -10.11
N LEU A 432 -23.02 3.23 -10.16
CA LEU A 432 -23.76 4.45 -9.88
C LEU A 432 -24.73 4.18 -8.74
N LEU A 433 -24.97 5.22 -7.95
CA LEU A 433 -25.84 5.15 -6.78
C LEU A 433 -27.30 5.21 -7.25
N THR A 434 -28.10 4.25 -6.82
CA THR A 434 -29.52 4.12 -7.13
C THR A 434 -30.31 3.85 -5.83
N LEU A 435 -31.63 3.95 -5.94
CA LEU A 435 -32.57 3.57 -4.90
C LEU A 435 -33.38 2.37 -5.40
N GLU A 436 -33.21 1.21 -4.78
CA GLU A 436 -33.99 -0.01 -5.05
C GLU A 436 -34.72 -0.39 -3.77
N ASP A 437 -36.05 -0.58 -3.84
CA ASP A 437 -36.91 -0.93 -2.70
C ASP A 437 -36.75 -0.03 -1.46
N GLY A 438 -36.49 1.26 -1.68
CA GLY A 438 -36.29 2.24 -0.61
C GLY A 438 -34.89 2.20 0.04
N VAL A 439 -33.99 1.34 -0.44
CA VAL A 439 -32.61 1.22 0.05
C VAL A 439 -31.62 1.79 -0.98
N VAL A 440 -30.70 2.62 -0.50
CA VAL A 440 -29.63 3.20 -1.33
C VAL A 440 -28.59 2.11 -1.62
N CYS A 441 -28.39 1.79 -2.90
CA CYS A 441 -27.45 0.74 -3.32
C CYS A 441 -26.61 1.17 -4.53
N TRP A 442 -25.51 0.44 -4.78
CA TRP A 442 -24.63 0.67 -5.92
C TRP A 442 -24.94 -0.33 -7.04
N LYS A 443 -25.37 0.18 -8.19
CA LYS A 443 -25.72 -0.62 -9.37
C LYS A 443 -24.75 -0.31 -10.51
N LYS A 444 -24.36 -1.33 -11.29
CA LYS A 444 -23.50 -1.12 -12.47
C LYS A 444 -24.27 -0.42 -13.57
N ALA A 445 -23.63 0.48 -14.31
CA ALA A 445 -24.23 1.22 -15.42
C ALA A 445 -24.92 0.29 -16.44
N LYS A 446 -24.32 -0.87 -16.76
CA LYS A 446 -24.90 -1.85 -17.70
C LYS A 446 -26.19 -2.53 -17.23
N SER A 447 -26.49 -2.42 -15.95
CA SER A 447 -27.68 -3.02 -15.34
C SER A 447 -28.84 -2.04 -15.24
N PHE A 448 -28.62 -0.75 -15.53
CA PHE A 448 -29.69 0.24 -15.54
C PHE A 448 -30.65 -0.02 -16.70
N LYS A 449 -31.94 0.14 -16.42
CA LYS A 449 -33.02 0.10 -17.40
C LYS A 449 -33.80 1.41 -17.38
N GLU A 450 -34.55 1.67 -18.45
CA GLU A 450 -35.46 2.82 -18.47
C GLU A 450 -36.46 2.73 -17.31
N GLY A 451 -36.60 3.82 -16.55
CA GLY A 451 -37.41 3.87 -15.34
C GLY A 451 -36.63 3.67 -14.03
N ASP A 452 -35.38 3.20 -14.08
CA ASP A 452 -34.53 3.10 -12.88
C ASP A 452 -34.18 4.49 -12.33
N CYS A 453 -34.17 4.61 -11.00
CA CYS A 453 -33.75 5.84 -10.31
C CYS A 453 -32.23 6.01 -10.37
N LEU A 454 -31.76 7.24 -10.59
CA LEU A 454 -30.34 7.60 -10.47
C LEU A 454 -30.21 8.71 -9.43
N ALA A 455 -29.33 8.52 -8.44
CA ALA A 455 -29.09 9.54 -7.44
C ALA A 455 -28.40 10.75 -8.09
N THR A 456 -29.02 11.93 -7.99
CA THR A 456 -28.42 13.19 -8.44
C THR A 456 -28.64 14.27 -7.38
N ALA A 457 -27.66 15.16 -7.22
CA ALA A 457 -27.86 16.35 -6.40
C ALA A 457 -28.85 17.29 -7.11
N ARG A 458 -29.87 17.77 -6.40
CA ARG A 458 -30.84 18.74 -6.95
C ARG A 458 -30.18 20.09 -7.15
N GLU A 459 -29.48 20.54 -6.12
CA GLU A 459 -28.68 21.76 -6.09
C GLU A 459 -27.29 21.41 -5.56
N ILE A 460 -26.29 22.16 -6.02
CA ILE A 460 -24.92 22.04 -5.56
C ILE A 460 -24.54 23.41 -5.02
N GLU A 461 -24.48 23.51 -3.70
CA GLU A 461 -23.96 24.69 -3.02
C GLU A 461 -22.45 24.65 -3.03
N VAL A 462 -21.80 25.75 -3.44
CA VAL A 462 -20.34 25.86 -3.39
C VAL A 462 -19.96 27.10 -2.60
N SER A 463 -18.99 26.94 -1.69
CA SER A 463 -18.45 28.03 -0.88
C SER A 463 -17.46 28.84 -1.72
N GLU A 464 -17.78 30.13 -1.93
CA GLU A 464 -16.98 31.14 -2.63
C GLU A 464 -16.48 30.74 -4.04
N ALA A 465 -17.13 31.30 -5.07
CA ALA A 465 -16.69 31.16 -6.46
C ALA A 465 -15.39 31.95 -6.67
N ILE A 466 -14.26 31.26 -6.81
CA ILE A 466 -12.96 31.90 -7.09
C ILE A 466 -12.83 32.24 -8.59
N ASN A 467 -13.62 31.63 -9.49
CA ASN A 467 -13.57 31.89 -10.93
C ASN A 467 -14.94 31.93 -11.60
N ASP A 468 -15.20 32.97 -12.40
CA ASP A 468 -16.34 33.06 -13.31
C ASP A 468 -16.21 32.02 -14.43
N VAL A 469 -17.19 31.12 -14.55
CA VAL A 469 -17.38 30.30 -15.76
C VAL A 469 -18.20 31.11 -16.74
N LEU A 470 -17.65 31.40 -17.92
CA LEU A 470 -18.39 32.14 -18.94
C LEU A 470 -19.39 31.19 -19.60
N VAL A 471 -20.66 31.61 -19.68
CA VAL A 471 -21.74 30.81 -20.30
C VAL A 471 -21.38 30.36 -21.73
N ILE A 472 -20.62 31.18 -22.46
CA ILE A 472 -20.16 30.86 -23.81
C ILE A 472 -19.21 29.65 -23.87
N ASP A 473 -18.54 29.32 -22.76
CA ASP A 473 -17.66 28.16 -22.66
C ASP A 473 -18.43 26.85 -22.48
N LEU A 474 -19.70 26.95 -22.10
CA LEU A 474 -20.63 25.82 -21.96
C LEU A 474 -21.37 25.50 -23.27
N ILE A 475 -21.20 26.31 -24.33
CA ILE A 475 -21.87 26.09 -25.62
C ILE A 475 -21.13 25.01 -26.43
N GLU A 476 -21.77 23.85 -26.60
CA GLU A 476 -21.22 22.74 -27.39
C GLU A 476 -21.30 22.96 -28.91
N SER A 477 -22.30 23.74 -29.34
CA SER A 477 -22.49 24.12 -30.74
C SER A 477 -21.39 25.10 -31.20
N ASN A 478 -21.26 25.30 -32.50
CA ASN A 478 -20.29 26.24 -33.07
C ASN A 478 -21.01 27.43 -33.71
N PRO A 479 -21.63 28.33 -32.91
CA PRO A 479 -22.34 29.49 -33.44
C PRO A 479 -21.37 30.51 -34.07
N LEU A 480 -21.92 31.38 -34.92
CA LEU A 480 -21.26 32.62 -35.33
C LEU A 480 -21.36 33.64 -34.18
N VAL A 481 -20.21 34.20 -33.84
CA VAL A 481 -20.02 35.24 -32.82
C VAL A 481 -19.87 36.58 -33.54
N TYR A 482 -20.73 37.55 -33.20
CA TYR A 482 -20.69 38.91 -33.72
C TYR A 482 -20.18 39.89 -32.65
N GLY A 483 -19.65 41.05 -33.06
CA GLY A 483 -19.10 42.09 -32.17
C GLY A 483 -17.60 41.95 -31.82
N VAL A 484 -16.94 40.91 -32.33
CA VAL A 484 -15.55 40.54 -31.95
C VAL A 484 -14.51 40.85 -33.03
N ASP A 485 -14.84 41.67 -34.03
CA ASP A 485 -13.98 41.89 -35.20
C ASP A 485 -12.69 42.65 -34.86
N ASP A 486 -12.74 43.61 -33.94
CA ASP A 486 -11.54 44.31 -33.47
C ASP A 486 -10.60 43.40 -32.68
N HIS A 487 -11.15 42.53 -31.82
CA HIS A 487 -10.38 41.50 -31.12
C HIS A 487 -9.75 40.49 -32.08
N ALA A 488 -10.48 40.07 -33.11
CA ALA A 488 -9.96 39.16 -34.12
C ALA A 488 -8.85 39.80 -34.97
N LYS A 489 -9.00 41.06 -35.38
CA LYS A 489 -7.96 41.83 -36.09
C LYS A 489 -6.70 41.98 -35.22
N LYS A 490 -6.88 42.29 -33.93
CA LYS A 490 -5.80 42.40 -32.93
C LYS A 490 -5.07 41.07 -32.77
N ALA A 491 -5.81 39.96 -32.62
CA ALA A 491 -5.25 38.62 -32.53
C ALA A 491 -4.42 38.25 -33.77
N ILE A 492 -4.96 38.48 -34.97
CA ILE A 492 -4.28 38.23 -36.25
C ILE A 492 -2.99 39.04 -36.38
N SER A 493 -3.00 40.31 -35.98
CA SER A 493 -1.82 41.18 -35.94
C SER A 493 -0.71 40.63 -35.03
N ILE A 494 -1.07 40.22 -33.81
CA ILE A 494 -0.14 39.66 -32.82
C ILE A 494 0.47 38.35 -33.35
N ILE A 495 -0.37 37.47 -33.88
CA ILE A 495 0.05 36.16 -34.41
C ILE A 495 0.95 36.34 -35.64
N ALA A 496 0.62 37.26 -36.55
CA ALA A 496 1.43 37.54 -37.72
C ALA A 496 2.82 38.08 -37.35
N LYS A 497 2.92 38.93 -36.32
CA LYS A 497 4.21 39.37 -35.77
C LYS A 497 4.98 38.21 -35.13
N LYS A 498 4.30 37.33 -34.40
CA LYS A 498 4.89 36.17 -33.69
C LYS A 498 5.46 35.12 -34.65
N PHE A 499 4.83 34.91 -35.81
CA PHE A 499 5.24 33.91 -36.81
C PHE A 499 5.88 34.51 -38.07
N GLY A 500 6.27 35.79 -38.04
CA GLY A 500 6.99 36.47 -39.12
C GLY A 500 6.13 36.89 -40.32
N SER A 501 5.14 36.10 -40.72
CA SER A 501 4.20 36.46 -41.80
C SER A 501 2.79 35.93 -41.58
N LYS A 502 1.79 36.58 -42.20
CA LYS A 502 0.38 36.12 -42.18
C LYS A 502 0.22 34.72 -42.79
N ARG A 503 1.04 34.40 -43.79
CA ARG A 503 1.06 33.10 -44.48
C ARG A 503 1.56 31.98 -43.58
N GLU A 504 2.63 32.25 -42.84
CA GLU A 504 3.21 31.28 -41.91
C GLU A 504 2.34 31.07 -40.67
N ALA A 505 1.67 32.13 -40.19
CA ALA A 505 0.63 32.06 -39.17
C ALA A 505 -0.56 31.18 -39.60
N ALA A 506 -1.08 31.38 -40.82
CA ALA A 506 -2.18 30.57 -41.36
C ALA A 506 -1.80 29.08 -41.45
N ARG A 507 -0.58 28.78 -41.91
CA ARG A 507 -0.04 27.41 -41.98
C ARG A 507 0.07 26.76 -40.61
N LYS A 508 0.60 27.47 -39.60
CA LYS A 508 0.77 26.92 -38.24
C LYS A 508 -0.56 26.70 -37.50
N LEU A 509 -1.58 27.50 -37.81
CA LEU A 509 -2.91 27.36 -37.21
C LEU A 509 -3.83 26.42 -37.99
N GLY A 510 -3.40 25.92 -39.16
CA GLY A 510 -4.23 25.06 -40.02
C GLY A 510 -5.49 25.79 -40.52
N LEU A 511 -5.37 27.08 -40.83
CA LEU A 511 -6.45 27.93 -41.33
C LEU A 511 -6.16 28.34 -42.78
N ASN A 512 -7.21 28.62 -43.56
CA ASN A 512 -7.05 29.07 -44.94
C ASN A 512 -6.40 30.47 -44.99
N GLU A 513 -5.42 30.65 -45.86
CA GLU A 513 -4.66 31.89 -46.06
C GLU A 513 -5.60 33.05 -46.45
N ASP A 514 -6.53 32.82 -47.38
CA ASP A 514 -7.50 33.83 -47.85
C ASP A 514 -8.40 34.34 -46.71
N TRP A 515 -8.70 33.46 -45.75
CA TRP A 515 -9.48 33.80 -44.57
C TRP A 515 -8.72 34.75 -43.63
N PHE A 516 -7.41 34.54 -43.46
CA PHE A 516 -6.54 35.41 -42.66
C PHE A 516 -6.43 36.82 -43.27
N TYR A 517 -6.35 36.91 -44.60
CA TYR A 517 -6.33 38.19 -45.29
C TYR A 517 -7.68 38.91 -45.22
N ALA A 518 -8.79 38.20 -45.42
CA ALA A 518 -10.15 38.75 -45.35
C ALA A 518 -10.45 39.40 -43.98
N TRP A 519 -10.00 38.78 -42.89
CA TRP A 519 -10.16 39.32 -41.53
C TRP A 519 -9.19 40.43 -41.16
N SER A 520 -8.16 40.67 -41.98
CA SER A 520 -7.16 41.73 -41.75
C SER A 520 -7.43 43.02 -42.54
N GLY A 521 -8.45 43.03 -43.42
CA GLY A 521 -8.84 44.17 -44.24
C GLY A 521 -9.92 45.06 -43.61
N LYS A 522 -10.24 46.18 -44.26
CA LYS A 522 -11.29 47.13 -43.82
C LYS A 522 -12.73 46.57 -43.93
N ASN A 523 -12.96 45.60 -44.82
CA ASN A 523 -14.23 44.88 -44.97
C ASN A 523 -14.12 43.45 -44.40
N SER A 524 -13.76 43.33 -43.12
CA SER A 524 -13.80 42.03 -42.45
C SER A 524 -15.25 41.52 -42.35
N PRO A 525 -15.49 40.21 -42.46
CA PRO A 525 -16.80 39.65 -42.13
C PRO A 525 -17.19 40.05 -40.69
N LYS A 526 -18.50 40.07 -40.37
CA LYS A 526 -18.95 40.48 -39.03
C LYS A 526 -19.09 39.31 -38.03
N GLY A 527 -19.15 38.08 -38.52
CA GLY A 527 -19.36 36.88 -37.70
C GLY A 527 -18.21 35.87 -37.79
N ILE A 528 -17.68 35.43 -36.64
CA ILE A 528 -16.65 34.38 -36.54
C ILE A 528 -17.22 33.16 -35.84
N TYR A 529 -17.00 31.97 -36.38
CA TYR A 529 -17.33 30.73 -35.67
C TYR A 529 -16.59 30.63 -34.32
N LEU A 530 -17.33 30.36 -33.25
CA LEU A 530 -16.81 30.32 -31.86
C LEU A 530 -15.53 29.49 -31.71
N LYS A 531 -15.48 28.29 -32.31
CA LYS A 531 -14.29 27.41 -32.26
C LYS A 531 -13.07 28.04 -32.96
N LYS A 532 -13.28 28.81 -34.04
CA LYS A 532 -12.21 29.52 -34.74
C LYS A 532 -11.74 30.74 -33.95
N LEU A 533 -12.67 31.45 -33.32
CA LEU A 533 -12.36 32.60 -32.48
C LEU A 533 -11.50 32.20 -31.28
N LYS A 534 -11.90 31.16 -30.52
CA LYS A 534 -11.12 30.64 -29.39
C LYS A 534 -9.68 30.29 -29.78
N ARG A 535 -9.52 29.52 -30.86
CA ARG A 535 -8.19 29.16 -31.40
C ARG A 535 -7.32 30.37 -31.76
N LEU A 536 -7.92 31.47 -32.22
CA LEU A 536 -7.21 32.72 -32.52
C LEU A 536 -6.79 33.46 -31.25
N ILE A 537 -7.71 33.63 -30.31
CA ILE A 537 -7.44 34.32 -29.04
C ILE A 537 -6.35 33.58 -28.26
N ASP A 538 -6.44 32.25 -28.17
CA ASP A 538 -5.44 31.40 -27.50
C ASP A 538 -4.06 31.53 -28.16
N ALA A 539 -3.99 31.52 -29.49
CA ALA A 539 -2.73 31.65 -30.22
C ALA A 539 -2.10 33.04 -30.06
N ALA A 540 -2.92 34.08 -29.92
CA ALA A 540 -2.50 35.46 -29.68
C ALA A 540 -2.15 35.73 -28.21
N GLY A 541 -2.64 34.91 -27.27
CA GLY A 541 -2.48 35.14 -25.84
C GLY A 541 -3.29 36.33 -25.32
N LEU A 542 -4.45 36.60 -25.91
CA LEU A 542 -5.38 37.64 -25.45
C LEU A 542 -6.29 37.08 -24.34
N ASP A 543 -6.75 37.93 -23.42
CA ASP A 543 -7.66 37.51 -22.35
C ASP A 543 -9.06 37.24 -22.90
N TRP A 544 -9.51 35.99 -22.78
CA TRP A 544 -10.82 35.56 -23.23
C TRP A 544 -11.97 36.28 -22.51
N LYS A 545 -11.79 36.67 -21.23
CA LYS A 545 -12.81 37.40 -20.47
C LYS A 545 -13.11 38.78 -21.05
N GLU A 546 -12.11 39.46 -21.62
CA GLU A 546 -12.30 40.74 -22.29
C GLU A 546 -13.06 40.58 -23.60
N VAL A 547 -12.70 39.55 -24.39
CA VAL A 547 -13.35 39.28 -25.68
C VAL A 547 -14.84 38.94 -25.50
N VAL A 548 -15.18 38.19 -24.45
CA VAL A 548 -16.57 37.76 -24.20
C VAL A 548 -17.49 38.90 -23.78
N LYS A 549 -16.96 39.95 -23.14
CA LYS A 549 -17.75 41.15 -22.76
C LYS A 549 -18.22 41.95 -23.98
N ASP A 550 -17.47 41.89 -25.07
CA ASP A 550 -17.73 42.65 -26.29
C ASP A 550 -18.49 41.82 -27.34
N ILE A 551 -19.05 40.66 -26.97
CA ILE A 551 -19.89 39.86 -27.87
C ILE A 551 -21.29 40.48 -27.92
N ASP A 552 -21.70 40.88 -29.13
CA ASP A 552 -23.03 41.45 -29.35
C ASP A 552 -24.13 40.38 -29.28
N TYR A 553 -23.99 39.32 -30.08
CA TYR A 553 -24.91 38.17 -30.10
C TYR A 553 -24.29 36.94 -30.77
N LEU A 554 -24.93 35.80 -30.55
CA LEU A 554 -24.58 34.50 -31.12
C LEU A 554 -25.68 34.05 -32.09
N SER A 555 -25.30 33.58 -33.29
CA SER A 555 -26.25 33.01 -34.25
C SER A 555 -25.86 31.59 -34.65
N LEU A 556 -26.81 30.65 -34.56
CA LEU A 556 -26.65 29.26 -35.02
C LEU A 556 -26.92 29.10 -36.52
N TYR A 557 -27.55 30.10 -37.15
CA TYR A 557 -27.89 30.13 -38.56
C TYR A 557 -27.11 31.24 -39.27
N ARG A 558 -26.86 31.11 -40.58
CA ARG A 558 -26.36 32.25 -41.37
C ARG A 558 -27.54 33.18 -41.63
N GLY A 559 -27.81 34.06 -40.67
CA GLY A 559 -28.84 35.09 -40.72
C GLY A 559 -28.58 36.08 -39.61
#